data_AF-A0A0C2GFS9-F1
#
_entry.id   AF-A0A0C2GFS9-F1
#
_cell.length_a   1.000
_cell.length_b   1.000
_cell.length_c   1.000
_cell.angle_alpha   90.00
_cell.angle_beta   90.00
_cell.angle_gamma   90.00
#
_symmetry.space_group_name_H-M   'P 1'
#
loop_
_entity.id
_entity.type
_entity.pdbx_description
1 polymer ?
#
loop_
_entity_poly.entity_id
_entity_poly.type
_entity_poly.pdbx_seq_one_letter_code
_entity_poly.pdbx_strand_id
1 'polypeptide(L)'
;MWTDKELRRVLMYRLMNHINLIDFGQLLCHFISGFFPIFPEITQRSRFFSSFVGSTVNSLWQAMFPYCCVLSISRILIIKKKMDPNHLNWPLWGILVFGWMFTITVWLWSWLGMAFVFGHIGWVYDFSMWSSRYLQVCCFNILPISLEKPLSLRPFS
;
A
#
# COMPACT_ATOMS: atom_id res chain seq x y z
N MET A 1 -14.84 -26.60 -20.21
CA MET A 1 -15.27 -25.59 -19.22
C MET A 1 -14.54 -25.92 -17.92
N TRP A 2 -13.47 -25.20 -17.60
CA TRP A 2 -12.73 -25.41 -16.36
C TRP A 2 -13.65 -25.07 -15.20
N THR A 3 -13.83 -25.99 -14.25
CA THR A 3 -14.71 -25.75 -13.10
C THR A 3 -14.03 -24.74 -12.17
N ASP A 4 -14.76 -23.89 -11.45
CA ASP A 4 -14.18 -22.88 -10.54
C ASP A 4 -13.17 -23.48 -9.53
N LYS A 5 -13.36 -24.76 -9.19
CA LYS A 5 -12.46 -25.55 -8.33
C LYS A 5 -11.09 -25.85 -8.96
N GLU A 6 -11.00 -25.95 -10.29
CA GLU A 6 -9.72 -26.12 -11.01
C GLU A 6 -9.02 -24.77 -11.15
N LEU A 7 -9.77 -23.70 -11.41
CA LEU A 7 -9.21 -22.34 -11.49
C LEU A 7 -8.62 -21.89 -10.13
N ARG A 8 -9.32 -22.18 -9.02
CA ARG A 8 -8.83 -21.88 -7.65
C ARG A 8 -7.56 -22.64 -7.25
N ARG A 9 -7.25 -23.75 -7.92
CA ARG A 9 -6.02 -24.52 -7.68
C ARG A 9 -4.80 -23.87 -8.32
N VAL A 10 -4.99 -23.08 -9.37
CA VAL A 10 -3.90 -22.34 -10.00
C VAL A 10 -3.47 -21.20 -9.09
N LEU A 11 -2.20 -21.25 -8.69
CA LEU A 11 -1.58 -20.28 -7.79
C LEU A 11 -1.73 -18.83 -8.28
N MET A 12 -1.62 -18.62 -9.59
CA MET A 12 -1.79 -17.32 -10.23
C MET A 12 -3.17 -16.72 -9.99
N TYR A 13 -4.21 -17.54 -10.07
CA TYR A 13 -5.58 -17.09 -9.84
C TYR A 13 -5.77 -16.67 -8.38
N ARG A 14 -5.20 -17.43 -7.44
CA ARG A 14 -5.21 -17.07 -6.01
C ARG A 14 -4.48 -15.75 -5.77
N LEU A 15 -3.28 -15.56 -6.31
CA LEU A 15 -2.51 -14.31 -6.19
C LEU A 15 -3.28 -13.13 -6.79
N MET A 16 -3.86 -13.30 -7.98
CA MET A 16 -4.67 -12.27 -8.64
C MET A 16 -5.89 -11.88 -7.81
N ASN A 17 -6.55 -12.84 -7.16
CA ASN A 17 -7.68 -12.55 -6.29
C ASN A 17 -7.29 -11.73 -5.05
N HIS A 18 -6.08 -11.94 -4.50
CA HIS A 18 -5.58 -11.10 -3.40
C HIS A 18 -5.29 -9.68 -3.87
N ILE A 19 -4.69 -9.52 -5.05
CA ILE A 19 -4.46 -8.21 -5.67
C ILE A 19 -5.79 -7.48 -5.87
N ASN A 20 -6.80 -8.14 -6.44
CA ASN A 20 -8.13 -7.55 -6.64
C ASN A 20 -8.77 -7.11 -5.32
N LEU A 21 -8.57 -7.85 -4.22
CA LEU A 21 -9.06 -7.46 -2.91
C LEU A 21 -8.33 -6.24 -2.35
N ILE A 22 -7.01 -6.14 -2.56
CA ILE A 22 -6.22 -4.95 -2.22
C ILE A 22 -6.70 -3.74 -3.01
N ASP A 23 -6.91 -3.88 -4.33
CA ASP A 23 -7.42 -2.82 -5.20
C ASP A 23 -8.82 -2.36 -4.79
N PHE A 24 -9.70 -3.29 -4.44
CA PHE A 24 -11.01 -2.95 -3.91
C PHE A 24 -10.91 -2.13 -2.61
N GLY A 25 -10.00 -2.52 -1.72
CA GLY A 25 -9.70 -1.75 -0.51
C GLY A 25 -9.18 -0.34 -0.81
N GLN A 26 -8.27 -0.21 -1.79
CA GLN A 26 -7.76 1.10 -2.22
C GLN A 26 -8.88 1.96 -2.80
N LEU A 27 -9.73 1.39 -3.66
CA LEU A 27 -10.87 2.09 -4.25
C LEU A 27 -11.83 2.60 -3.17
N LEU A 28 -12.17 1.76 -2.19
CA LEU A 28 -13.04 2.15 -1.10
C LEU A 28 -12.43 3.29 -0.27
N CYS A 29 -11.13 3.20 0.06
CA CYS A 29 -10.46 4.25 0.82
C CYS A 29 -10.30 5.55 0.02
N HIS A 30 -10.06 5.46 -1.30
CA HIS A 30 -10.02 6.62 -2.18
C HIS A 30 -11.39 7.27 -2.33
N PHE A 31 -12.44 6.47 -2.46
CA PHE A 31 -13.83 6.94 -2.48
C PHE A 31 -14.16 7.71 -1.19
N ILE A 32 -13.84 7.15 -0.01
CA ILE A 32 -13.99 7.83 1.28
C ILE A 32 -13.16 9.12 1.33
N SER A 33 -11.91 9.07 0.85
CA SER A 33 -11.04 10.24 0.82
C SER A 33 -11.57 11.36 -0.08
N GLY A 34 -12.37 11.05 -1.10
CA GLY A 34 -13.04 12.02 -1.96
C GLY A 34 -14.12 12.83 -1.26
N PHE A 35 -14.65 12.36 -0.12
CA PHE A 35 -15.60 13.13 0.69
C PHE A 35 -14.92 14.13 1.64
N PHE A 36 -13.63 13.94 1.96
CA PHE A 36 -12.90 14.81 2.89
C PHE A 36 -12.71 16.26 2.41
N PRO A 37 -12.50 16.55 1.10
CA PRO A 37 -12.52 17.92 0.60
C PRO A 37 -13.89 18.59 0.68
N ILE A 38 -14.98 17.82 0.58
CA ILE A 38 -16.36 18.33 0.59
C ILE A 38 -16.78 18.70 2.01
N PHE A 39 -16.35 17.91 3.01
CA PHE A 39 -16.67 18.12 4.42
C PHE A 39 -15.39 18.17 5.29
N PRO A 40 -14.65 19.28 5.27
CA PRO A 40 -13.38 19.40 6.00
C PRO A 40 -13.54 19.34 7.52
N GLU A 41 -14.73 19.63 8.05
CA GLU A 41 -15.06 19.55 9.48
C GLU A 41 -14.94 18.13 10.04
N ILE A 42 -15.24 17.10 9.24
CA ILE A 42 -15.12 15.69 9.64
C ILE A 42 -13.65 15.32 9.86
N THR A 43 -12.77 15.82 8.96
CA THR A 43 -11.33 15.59 9.02
C THR A 43 -10.69 16.32 10.21
N GLN A 44 -11.10 17.55 10.50
CA GLN A 44 -10.58 18.31 11.65
C GLN A 44 -11.04 17.73 12.99
N ARG A 45 -12.29 17.23 13.06
CA ARG A 45 -12.86 16.65 14.28
C ARG A 45 -12.33 15.24 14.58
N SER A 46 -11.96 14.47 13.56
CA SER A 46 -11.47 13.10 13.70
C SER A 46 -10.13 12.88 12.98
N ARG A 47 -9.06 13.45 13.54
CA ARG A 47 -7.68 13.20 13.07
C ARG A 47 -7.33 11.71 13.07
N PHE A 48 -7.85 10.95 14.04
CA PHE A 48 -7.69 9.50 14.11
C PHE A 48 -8.23 8.78 12.85
N PHE A 49 -9.43 9.16 12.40
CA PHE A 49 -10.05 8.57 11.21
C PHE A 49 -9.32 8.99 9.93
N SER A 50 -8.92 10.27 9.84
CA SER A 50 -8.12 10.76 8.71
C SER A 50 -6.79 10.01 8.60
N SER A 51 -6.01 9.92 9.68
CA SER A 51 -4.73 9.19 9.66
C SER A 51 -4.90 7.70 9.39
N PHE A 52 -5.99 7.07 9.86
CA PHE A 52 -6.30 5.67 9.55
C PHE A 52 -6.57 5.44 8.07
N VAL A 53 -7.39 6.29 7.43
CA VAL A 53 -7.69 6.15 5.99
C VAL A 53 -6.44 6.41 5.15
N GLY A 54 -5.67 7.46 5.46
CA GLY A 54 -4.44 7.79 4.74
C GLY A 54 -3.35 6.72 4.89
N SER A 55 -3.13 6.21 6.12
CA SER A 55 -2.18 5.12 6.35
C SER A 55 -2.60 3.84 5.65
N THR A 56 -3.90 3.55 5.60
CA THR A 56 -4.46 2.36 4.95
C THR A 56 -4.30 2.42 3.44
N VAL A 57 -4.59 3.56 2.78
CA VAL A 57 -4.35 3.76 1.34
C VAL A 57 -2.87 3.55 1.01
N ASN A 58 -1.99 4.21 1.75
CA ASN A 58 -0.55 4.11 1.52
C ASN A 58 -0.02 2.68 1.71
N SER A 59 -0.50 1.99 2.75
CA SER A 59 -0.06 0.63 3.06
C SER A 59 -0.62 -0.39 2.07
N LEU A 60 -1.86 -0.24 1.61
CA LEU A 60 -2.42 -1.06 0.54
C LEU A 60 -1.65 -0.89 -0.78
N TRP A 61 -1.18 0.32 -1.08
CA TRP A 61 -0.33 0.57 -2.24
C TRP A 61 1.04 -0.13 -2.11
N GLN A 62 1.63 -0.09 -0.92
CA GLN A 62 2.88 -0.82 -0.66
C GLN A 62 2.69 -2.35 -0.67
N ALA A 63 1.53 -2.85 -0.20
CA ALA A 63 1.20 -4.27 -0.22
C ALA A 63 1.12 -4.83 -1.65
N MET A 64 0.68 -4.00 -2.59
CA MET A 64 0.57 -4.34 -4.02
C MET A 64 1.92 -4.75 -4.62
N PHE A 65 3.01 -4.10 -4.19
CA PHE A 65 4.36 -4.32 -4.73
C PHE A 65 4.87 -5.78 -4.58
N PRO A 66 4.93 -6.39 -3.37
CA PRO A 66 5.39 -7.77 -3.21
C PRO A 66 4.49 -8.78 -3.96
N TYR A 67 3.17 -8.55 -4.03
CA TYR A 67 2.28 -9.41 -4.82
C TYR A 67 2.57 -9.34 -6.32
N CYS A 68 2.78 -8.14 -6.87
CA CYS A 68 3.16 -7.96 -8.27
C CYS A 68 4.53 -8.57 -8.59
N CYS A 69 5.51 -8.44 -7.69
CA CYS A 69 6.82 -9.08 -7.83
C CYS A 69 6.71 -10.61 -7.84
N VAL A 70 6.01 -11.19 -6.86
CA VAL A 70 5.82 -12.65 -6.77
C VAL A 70 5.08 -13.17 -7.99
N LEU A 71 4.04 -12.47 -8.46
CA LEU A 71 3.28 -12.86 -9.65
C LEU A 71 4.14 -12.81 -10.92
N SER A 72 4.95 -11.76 -11.09
CA SER A 72 5.84 -11.61 -12.25
C SER A 72 6.93 -12.70 -12.29
N ILE A 73 7.60 -12.93 -11.15
CA ILE A 73 8.64 -13.97 -11.03
C ILE A 73 8.02 -15.35 -11.26
N SER A 74 6.86 -15.62 -10.65
CA SER A 74 6.14 -16.88 -10.81
C SER A 74 5.80 -17.16 -12.29
N ARG A 75 5.39 -16.12 -13.06
CA ARG A 75 5.11 -16.27 -14.50
C ARG A 75 6.36 -16.67 -15.29
N ILE A 76 7.50 -16.05 -14.99
CA ILE A 76 8.79 -16.36 -15.63
C ILE A 76 9.24 -17.80 -15.30
N LEU A 77 9.09 -18.24 -14.06
CA LEU A 77 9.49 -19.60 -13.64
C LEU A 77 8.64 -20.69 -14.29
N ILE A 78 7.33 -20.46 -14.47
CA ILE A 78 6.43 -21.38 -15.17
C ILE A 78 6.82 -21.49 -16.65
N ILE A 79 7.10 -20.36 -17.33
CA ILE A 79 7.55 -20.36 -18.74
C ILE A 79 8.87 -21.10 -18.89
N LYS A 80 9.80 -20.93 -17.96
CA LYS A 80 11.07 -21.68 -17.92
C LYS A 80 10.92 -23.15 -17.49
N LYS A 81 9.69 -23.64 -17.26
CA LYS A 81 9.36 -24.98 -16.72
C LYS A 81 10.13 -25.34 -15.43
N LYS A 82 10.54 -24.34 -14.64
CA LYS A 82 11.28 -24.52 -13.38
C LYS A 82 10.39 -24.57 -12.14
N MET A 83 9.08 -24.39 -12.29
CA MET A 83 8.11 -24.38 -11.18
C MET A 83 6.79 -24.97 -11.63
N ASP A 84 6.17 -25.78 -10.76
CA ASP A 84 4.82 -26.29 -10.96
C ASP A 84 3.80 -25.16 -10.72
N PRO A 85 2.83 -24.94 -11.62
CA PRO A 85 1.81 -23.90 -11.45
C PRO A 85 0.93 -24.06 -10.20
N ASN A 86 0.94 -25.21 -9.54
CA ASN A 86 0.12 -25.50 -8.36
C ASN A 86 0.81 -25.19 -7.02
N HIS A 87 2.14 -25.03 -7.00
CA HIS A 87 2.91 -24.81 -5.77
C HIS A 87 3.80 -23.57 -5.86
N LEU A 88 3.73 -22.71 -4.83
CA LEU A 88 4.63 -21.58 -4.69
C LEU A 88 5.95 -22.06 -4.10
N ASN A 89 7.07 -21.74 -4.77
CA ASN A 89 8.39 -22.01 -4.24
C ASN A 89 8.61 -21.30 -2.89
N TRP A 90 9.25 -21.97 -1.94
CA TRP A 90 9.61 -21.42 -0.63
C TRP A 90 10.26 -20.01 -0.66
N PRO A 91 11.20 -19.69 -1.58
CA PRO A 91 11.75 -18.33 -1.69
C PRO A 91 10.71 -17.25 -2.03
N LEU A 92 9.69 -17.58 -2.83
CA LEU A 92 8.62 -16.64 -3.17
C LEU A 92 7.68 -16.39 -1.99
N TRP A 93 7.46 -17.42 -1.16
CA TRP A 93 6.78 -17.25 0.13
C TRP A 93 7.56 -16.30 1.05
N GLY A 94 8.89 -16.43 1.09
CA GLY A 94 9.76 -15.53 1.86
C GLY A 94 9.60 -14.05 1.47
N ILE A 95 9.59 -13.76 0.16
CA ILE A 95 9.38 -12.39 -0.36
C ILE A 95 8.00 -11.86 0.05
N LEU A 96 6.97 -12.72 -0.03
CA LEU A 96 5.60 -12.31 0.30
C LEU A 96 5.43 -12.02 1.80
N VAL A 97 6.00 -12.86 2.67
CA VAL A 97 5.99 -12.64 4.12
C VAL A 97 6.78 -11.40 4.50
N PHE A 98 7.98 -11.22 3.94
CA PHE A 98 8.80 -10.04 4.21
C PHE A 98 8.12 -8.75 3.75
N GLY A 99 7.53 -8.76 2.54
CA GLY A 99 6.75 -7.64 2.01
C GLY A 99 5.56 -7.29 2.90
N TRP A 100 4.81 -8.29 3.38
CA TRP A 100 3.70 -8.07 4.31
C TRP A 100 4.13 -7.51 5.66
N MET A 101 5.23 -8.03 6.23
CA MET A 101 5.76 -7.50 7.49
C MET A 101 6.18 -6.03 7.35
N PHE A 102 6.81 -5.67 6.23
CA PHE A 102 7.16 -4.29 5.91
C PHE A 102 5.90 -3.41 5.82
N THR A 103 4.89 -3.84 5.07
CA THR A 103 3.62 -3.10 4.95
C THR A 103 2.93 -2.90 6.30
N ILE A 104 2.82 -3.94 7.13
CA ILE A 104 2.18 -3.85 8.45
C ILE A 104 2.95 -2.88 9.35
N THR A 105 4.27 -2.91 9.31
CA THR A 105 5.12 -2.00 10.10
C THR A 105 4.89 -0.55 9.70
N VAL A 106 4.89 -0.26 8.40
CA VAL A 106 4.59 1.08 7.88
C VAL A 106 3.18 1.52 8.25
N TRP A 107 2.20 0.62 8.16
CA TRP A 107 0.81 0.91 8.51
C TRP A 107 0.65 1.28 9.99
N LEU A 108 1.17 0.44 10.90
CA LEU A 108 1.09 0.66 12.34
C LEU A 108 1.83 1.93 12.76
N TRP A 109 3.03 2.17 12.22
CA TRP A 109 3.81 3.35 12.55
C TRP A 109 3.18 4.64 12.01
N SER A 110 2.58 4.59 10.82
CA SER A 110 1.84 5.71 10.22
C SER A 110 0.57 6.04 10.99
N TRP A 111 -0.16 5.02 11.43
CA TRP A 111 -1.42 5.19 12.14
C TRP A 111 -1.19 5.66 13.59
N LEU A 112 -0.35 4.97 14.36
CA LEU A 112 -0.03 5.33 15.75
C LEU A 112 0.64 6.69 15.86
N GLY A 113 1.44 7.05 14.85
CA GLY A 113 2.08 8.35 14.78
C GLY A 113 1.15 9.50 14.39
N MET A 114 -0.11 9.23 14.01
CA MET A 114 -1.03 10.19 13.38
C MET A 114 -0.34 11.02 12.28
N ALA A 115 0.56 10.37 11.53
CA ALA A 115 1.50 11.06 10.65
C ALA A 115 0.83 11.59 9.38
N PHE A 116 -0.37 11.09 9.05
CA PHE A 116 -1.13 11.50 7.89
C PHE A 116 -2.21 12.51 8.27
N VAL A 117 -2.15 13.68 7.63
CA VAL A 117 -3.17 14.73 7.71
C VAL A 117 -3.69 14.99 6.31
N PHE A 118 -5.01 15.08 6.18
CA PHE A 118 -5.62 15.46 4.92
C PHE A 118 -5.50 16.98 4.74
N GLY A 119 -4.68 17.40 3.77
CA GLY A 119 -4.47 18.79 3.40
C GLY A 119 -5.54 19.31 2.41
N HIS A 120 -5.23 20.37 1.67
CA HIS A 120 -6.19 21.05 0.81
C HIS A 120 -6.67 20.22 -0.42
N ILE A 121 -5.81 19.36 -0.98
CA ILE A 121 -6.14 18.54 -2.18
C ILE A 121 -5.55 17.11 -2.08
N GLY A 122 -4.96 16.72 -0.94
CA GLY A 122 -4.31 15.42 -0.83
C GLY A 122 -3.80 15.06 0.57
N TRP A 123 -3.24 13.84 0.65
CA TRP A 123 -2.65 13.30 1.86
C TRP A 123 -1.25 13.88 2.08
N VAL A 124 -1.08 14.62 3.17
CA VAL A 124 0.19 15.24 3.53
C VAL A 124 0.72 14.58 4.81
N TYR A 125 2.03 14.35 4.85
CA TYR A 125 2.69 13.94 6.08
C TYR A 125 2.92 15.14 6.99
N ASP A 126 2.44 15.07 8.22
CA ASP A 126 2.80 16.03 9.26
C ASP A 126 4.16 15.62 9.85
N PHE A 127 5.22 16.32 9.41
CA PHE A 127 6.59 16.03 9.81
C PHE A 127 6.91 16.44 11.26
N SER A 128 6.00 17.11 11.96
CA SER A 128 6.11 17.47 13.38
C SER A 128 6.04 16.25 14.31
N MET A 129 5.42 15.16 13.86
CA MET A 129 5.19 13.96 14.66
C MET A 129 6.46 13.09 14.79
N TRP A 130 6.68 12.47 15.95
CA TRP A 130 7.83 11.58 16.23
C TRP A 130 7.98 10.43 15.20
N SER A 131 6.86 9.97 14.64
CA SER A 131 6.80 8.91 13.62
C SER A 131 7.40 9.32 12.27
N SER A 132 7.51 10.62 11.98
CA SER A 132 7.89 11.14 10.67
C SER A 132 9.31 10.79 10.24
N ARG A 133 10.26 10.70 11.19
CA ARG A 133 11.67 10.37 10.90
C ARG A 133 11.84 8.95 10.37
N TYR A 134 11.07 7.99 10.92
CA TYR A 134 11.10 6.60 10.47
C TYR A 134 10.44 6.46 9.09
N LEU A 135 9.33 7.16 8.88
CA LEU A 135 8.60 7.16 7.61
C LEU A 135 9.36 7.87 6.49
N GLN A 136 10.14 8.92 6.79
CA GLN A 136 11.06 9.51 5.81
C GLN A 136 12.11 8.50 5.35
N VAL A 137 12.75 7.76 6.25
CA VAL A 137 13.78 6.79 5.83
C VAL A 137 13.18 5.62 5.03
N CYS A 138 12.00 5.13 5.42
CA CYS A 138 11.37 3.96 4.79
C CYS A 138 10.55 4.29 3.52
N CYS A 139 9.86 5.43 3.45
CA CYS A 139 8.99 5.78 2.32
C CYS A 139 9.65 6.72 1.29
N PHE A 140 10.63 7.56 1.66
CA PHE A 140 11.19 8.59 0.76
C PHE A 140 11.99 8.02 -0.43
N ASN A 141 12.43 6.75 -0.34
CA ASN A 141 13.08 6.06 -1.45
C ASN A 141 12.12 5.26 -2.36
N ILE A 142 10.82 5.13 -2.01
CA ILE A 142 9.89 4.20 -2.67
C ILE A 142 8.57 4.85 -3.11
N LEU A 143 8.16 5.99 -2.54
CA LEU A 143 6.84 6.58 -2.81
C LEU A 143 6.88 7.83 -3.71
N PRO A 144 6.26 7.84 -4.90
CA PRO A 144 6.03 9.05 -5.68
C PRO A 144 4.84 9.89 -5.17
N ILE A 145 3.99 9.35 -4.29
CA ILE A 145 2.72 9.98 -3.85
C ILE A 145 2.94 11.13 -2.84
N SER A 146 4.15 11.32 -2.29
CA SER A 146 4.44 12.39 -1.30
C SER A 146 5.29 13.55 -1.84
N LEU A 147 5.45 13.67 -3.16
CA LEU A 147 6.18 14.80 -3.78
C LEU A 147 5.30 16.01 -4.08
N GLU A 148 4.47 16.44 -3.12
CA GLU A 148 4.25 17.88 -2.95
C GLU A 148 5.01 18.29 -1.68
N LYS A 149 6.27 18.69 -1.88
CA LYS A 149 6.97 19.53 -0.91
C LYS A 149 6.02 20.68 -0.55
N PRO A 150 5.77 20.99 0.73
CA PRO A 150 5.22 22.31 1.05
C PRO A 150 6.15 23.34 0.42
N LEU A 151 5.56 24.24 -0.37
CA LEU A 151 6.21 25.26 -1.19
C LEU A 151 6.92 26.34 -0.34
N SER A 152 7.43 26.02 0.85
CA SER A 152 7.97 26.97 1.84
C SER A 152 9.46 26.78 2.17
N LEU A 153 10.16 25.84 1.52
CA LEU A 153 11.62 25.65 1.70
C LEU A 153 12.36 25.47 0.36
N ARG A 154 12.10 26.36 -0.60
CA ARG A 154 13.13 26.71 -1.59
C ARG A 154 13.94 27.87 -0.99
N PRO A 155 15.22 27.69 -0.60
CA PRO A 155 16.09 28.85 -0.51
C PRO A 155 16.18 29.42 -1.93
N PHE A 156 15.79 30.69 -2.07
CA PHE A 156 16.14 31.47 -3.25
C PHE A 156 17.67 31.47 -3.36
N SER A 157 18.18 30.82 -4.40
CA SER A 157 19.49 31.11 -4.99
C SER A 157 19.26 31.56 -6.40
#